data_AF-B5LGP1-F1
#
_entry.id   AF-B5LGP1-F1
#
_cell.length_a   1.000
_cell.length_b   1.000
_cell.length_c   1.000
_cell.angle_alpha   90.00
_cell.angle_beta   90.00
_cell.angle_gamma   90.00
#
_symmetry.space_group_name_H-M   'P 1'
#
loop_
_entity.id
_entity.type
_entity.pdbx_description
1 polymer ?
#
loop_
_entity_poly.entity_id
_entity_poly.type
_entity_poly.pdbx_seq_one_letter_code
_entity_poly.pdbx_strand_id
1 'polypeptide(L)'
;IKDKGENLIRARGHPCGNGSGKEEVKRFSDKEGAQCDKKKIKDNSEGACAPYRRLHVCDKNMENISDYDSSNAKHNLLLDVCLAAKYEGDSITRYHPQHHVTNPDSQLCTVLARSFADIGDIIRGKDLYSGNKKENKQRKKLEENLKVIFGNIYEELKKDRKNGKKLALQKRYQDEIGGNFFKLRDDWWTANRETVWKAITCSADRGNAYFRATCSMNGSGAQANHYCRCNGDQPGQDKTNTDPPTYFDYVPQYLRWFEEWAED
;
A
#
# COMPACT_ATOMS: atom_id res chain seq x y z
N ILE A 1 -9.99 -9.34 -9.77
CA ILE A 1 -10.66 -8.20 -9.11
C ILE A 1 -11.65 -7.51 -10.04
N LYS A 2 -11.24 -7.12 -11.27
CA LYS A 2 -12.13 -6.46 -12.25
C LYS A 2 -13.49 -7.17 -12.43
N ASP A 3 -13.48 -8.49 -12.64
CA ASP A 3 -14.72 -9.24 -12.96
C ASP A 3 -15.54 -9.65 -11.73
N LYS A 4 -14.95 -9.59 -10.53
CA LYS A 4 -15.55 -10.09 -9.28
C LYS A 4 -15.68 -8.99 -8.22
N GLY A 5 -15.56 -7.72 -8.60
CA GLY A 5 -15.45 -6.59 -7.68
C GLY A 5 -16.58 -6.53 -6.65
N GLU A 6 -17.84 -6.62 -7.11
CA GLU A 6 -19.01 -6.59 -6.22
C GLU A 6 -19.04 -7.78 -5.25
N ASN A 7 -18.74 -8.98 -5.73
CA ASN A 7 -18.66 -10.18 -4.89
C ASN A 7 -17.54 -10.06 -3.85
N LEU A 8 -16.41 -9.46 -4.22
CA LEU A 8 -15.30 -9.20 -3.31
C LEU A 8 -15.66 -8.15 -2.26
N ILE A 9 -16.31 -7.04 -2.65
CA ILE A 9 -16.81 -6.03 -1.69
C ILE A 9 -17.81 -6.66 -0.72
N ARG A 10 -18.72 -7.50 -1.21
CA ARG A 10 -19.71 -8.17 -0.36
C ARG A 10 -19.04 -9.10 0.67
N ALA A 11 -17.96 -9.78 0.27
CA ALA A 11 -17.25 -10.72 1.12
C ALA A 11 -16.23 -10.05 2.06
N ARG A 12 -15.56 -8.98 1.63
CA ARG A 12 -14.40 -8.36 2.33
C ARG A 12 -14.66 -6.94 2.83
N GLY A 13 -15.80 -6.34 2.47
CA GLY A 13 -16.10 -4.94 2.73
C GLY A 13 -15.51 -3.98 1.69
N HIS A 14 -16.03 -2.76 1.64
CA HIS A 14 -15.51 -1.74 0.75
C HIS A 14 -14.18 -1.18 1.31
N PRO A 15 -13.11 -1.00 0.51
CA PRO A 15 -11.82 -0.54 1.03
C PRO A 15 -11.81 0.90 1.57
N CYS A 16 -12.64 1.78 1.03
CA CYS A 16 -12.61 3.22 1.33
C CYS A 16 -13.73 3.67 2.28
N GLY A 17 -13.52 4.81 2.94
CA GLY A 17 -14.51 5.53 3.75
C GLY A 17 -14.81 4.78 5.04
N ASN A 18 -16.09 4.68 5.38
CA ASN A 18 -16.57 3.85 6.48
C ASN A 18 -16.72 2.35 6.15
N GLY A 19 -16.30 1.92 4.95
CA GLY A 19 -16.38 0.53 4.52
C GLY A 19 -17.72 0.07 3.94
N SER A 20 -18.73 0.96 3.86
CA SER A 20 -20.04 0.67 3.26
C SER A 20 -20.12 0.90 1.75
N GLY A 21 -19.14 1.60 1.17
CA GLY A 21 -19.17 2.05 -0.22
C GLY A 21 -20.12 3.22 -0.51
N LYS A 22 -20.79 3.77 0.53
CA LYS A 22 -21.72 4.92 0.40
C LYS A 22 -21.07 6.27 0.69
N GLU A 23 -19.87 6.26 1.25
CA GLU A 23 -19.14 7.47 1.60
C GLU A 23 -18.15 7.82 0.49
N GLU A 24 -18.31 9.00 -0.07
CA GLU A 24 -17.37 9.57 -1.01
C GLU A 24 -16.15 10.10 -0.26
N VAL A 25 -14.99 9.50 -0.49
CA VAL A 25 -13.74 9.91 0.16
C VAL A 25 -12.99 10.87 -0.76
N LYS A 26 -12.98 12.15 -0.39
CA LYS A 26 -12.14 13.14 -1.05
C LYS A 26 -10.68 12.86 -0.72
N ARG A 27 -9.84 12.77 -1.76
CA ARG A 27 -8.40 12.46 -1.62
C ARG A 27 -7.53 13.69 -1.43
N PHE A 28 -8.05 14.82 -1.88
CA PHE A 28 -7.41 16.12 -1.84
C PHE A 28 -8.40 17.09 -1.20
N SER A 29 -7.91 17.98 -0.35
CA SER A 29 -8.73 18.95 0.37
C SER A 29 -8.02 20.29 0.41
N ASP A 30 -8.70 21.33 -0.06
CA ASP A 30 -8.22 22.72 0.07
C ASP A 30 -8.56 23.31 1.45
N LYS A 31 -9.21 22.54 2.33
CA LYS A 31 -9.73 22.99 3.63
C LYS A 31 -9.12 22.27 4.83
N GLU A 32 -8.70 21.03 4.63
CA GLU A 32 -8.18 20.15 5.67
C GLU A 32 -6.76 19.72 5.28
N GLY A 33 -5.79 19.98 6.14
CA GLY A 33 -4.38 19.69 5.87
C GLY A 33 -3.86 18.45 6.61
N ALA A 34 -2.53 18.36 6.68
CA ALA A 34 -1.84 17.27 7.35
C ALA A 34 -2.11 17.21 8.86
N GLN A 35 -2.04 16.00 9.43
CA GLN A 35 -2.17 15.76 10.86
C GLN A 35 -0.80 15.64 11.53
N CYS A 36 -0.45 16.64 12.33
CA CYS A 36 0.85 16.72 13.04
C CYS A 36 0.76 16.50 14.55
N ASP A 37 -0.44 16.22 15.11
CA ASP A 37 -0.57 15.99 16.55
C ASP A 37 0.20 14.71 16.95
N LYS A 38 1.20 14.88 17.81
CA LYS A 38 2.01 13.78 18.37
C LYS A 38 1.19 12.67 19.03
N LYS A 39 -0.06 12.94 19.44
CA LYS A 39 -0.96 11.90 19.99
C LYS A 39 -1.52 10.97 18.91
N LYS A 40 -1.47 11.38 17.64
CA LYS A 40 -1.99 10.66 16.47
C LYS A 40 -0.87 10.12 15.57
N ILE A 41 0.38 10.29 15.98
CA ILE A 41 1.59 9.84 15.31
C ILE A 41 2.39 8.96 16.29
N LYS A 42 2.94 7.84 15.82
CA LYS A 42 3.66 6.85 16.65
C LYS A 42 5.14 7.20 16.82
N ASP A 43 5.79 6.39 17.64
CA ASP A 43 7.25 6.22 17.72
C ASP A 43 8.04 7.49 18.01
N ASN A 44 7.44 8.42 18.77
CA ASN A 44 8.04 9.73 19.08
C ASN A 44 8.59 10.43 17.84
N SER A 45 7.93 10.25 16.68
CA SER A 45 8.29 10.91 15.42
C SER A 45 7.86 12.38 15.45
N GLU A 46 8.44 13.13 16.38
CA GLU A 46 8.17 14.56 16.55
C GLU A 46 8.44 15.30 15.24
N GLY A 47 7.47 16.13 14.83
CA GLY A 47 7.52 16.86 13.55
C GLY A 47 7.02 16.08 12.34
N ALA A 48 6.66 14.79 12.44
CA ALA A 48 6.00 14.08 11.36
C ALA A 48 4.54 14.53 11.21
N CYS A 49 4.12 14.85 9.99
CA CYS A 49 2.77 15.26 9.67
C CYS A 49 2.17 14.28 8.66
N ALA A 50 1.15 13.51 9.06
CA ALA A 50 0.48 12.58 8.14
C ALA A 50 -0.35 13.39 7.12
N PRO A 51 -0.07 13.30 5.81
CA PRO A 51 -0.73 14.09 4.78
C PRO A 51 -2.20 13.70 4.64
N TYR A 52 -3.04 14.61 4.14
CA TYR A 52 -4.49 14.42 4.06
C TYR A 52 -4.87 13.11 3.35
N ARG A 53 -4.22 12.83 2.22
CA ARG A 53 -4.34 11.58 1.46
C ARG A 53 -4.13 10.34 2.34
N ARG A 54 -3.08 10.33 3.18
CA ARG A 54 -2.79 9.22 4.09
C ARG A 54 -3.88 9.04 5.14
N LEU A 55 -4.46 10.11 5.67
CA LEU A 55 -5.52 10.02 6.69
C LEU A 55 -6.71 9.18 6.18
N HIS A 56 -6.96 9.24 4.88
CA HIS A 56 -8.14 8.65 4.25
C HIS A 56 -7.85 7.42 3.37
N VAL A 57 -6.61 6.90 3.38
CA VAL A 57 -6.20 5.73 2.59
C VAL A 57 -7.21 4.57 2.65
N CYS A 58 -7.49 3.92 1.51
CA CYS A 58 -8.46 2.82 1.44
C CYS A 58 -7.92 1.52 2.07
N ASP A 59 -7.97 1.38 3.39
CA ASP A 59 -7.50 0.20 4.12
C ASP A 59 -8.60 -0.59 4.87
N LYS A 60 -9.88 -0.22 4.72
CA LYS A 60 -10.97 -0.73 5.56
C LYS A 60 -11.33 -2.20 5.35
N ASN A 61 -11.15 -2.73 4.14
CA ASN A 61 -11.38 -4.15 3.89
C ASN A 61 -10.39 -5.02 4.68
N MET A 62 -9.19 -4.50 5.00
CA MET A 62 -8.18 -5.21 5.78
C MET A 62 -8.48 -5.22 7.29
N GLU A 63 -9.38 -4.37 7.78
CA GLU A 63 -9.80 -4.36 9.19
C GLU A 63 -10.76 -5.50 9.53
N ASN A 64 -11.43 -6.08 8.52
CA ASN A 64 -12.46 -7.12 8.66
C ASN A 64 -12.02 -8.44 8.03
N ILE A 65 -10.76 -8.81 8.27
CA ILE A 65 -10.23 -10.10 7.84
C ILE A 65 -10.76 -11.21 8.76
N SER A 66 -11.44 -12.20 8.18
CA SER A 66 -11.84 -13.46 8.82
C SER A 66 -11.39 -14.66 7.98
N ASP A 67 -11.31 -15.84 8.61
CA ASP A 67 -11.15 -17.15 7.95
C ASP A 67 -9.80 -17.39 7.25
N TYR A 68 -8.74 -16.77 7.78
CA TYR A 68 -7.38 -17.01 7.31
C TYR A 68 -6.74 -18.17 8.08
N ASP A 69 -6.17 -19.12 7.34
CA ASP A 69 -5.37 -20.20 7.88
C ASP A 69 -4.08 -20.39 7.09
N SER A 70 -3.23 -21.31 7.53
CA SER A 70 -1.96 -21.61 6.87
C SER A 70 -2.09 -22.06 5.41
N SER A 71 -3.26 -22.51 4.93
CA SER A 71 -3.45 -22.95 3.54
C SER A 71 -3.77 -21.80 2.58
N ASN A 72 -4.35 -20.71 3.10
CA ASN A 72 -4.93 -19.65 2.27
C ASN A 72 -4.34 -18.25 2.54
N ALA A 73 -3.66 -18.06 3.67
CA ALA A 73 -3.28 -16.74 4.17
C ALA A 73 -2.46 -15.92 3.17
N LYS A 74 -1.48 -16.51 2.49
CA LYS A 74 -0.62 -15.79 1.52
C LYS A 74 -1.41 -15.23 0.33
N HIS A 75 -2.37 -16.00 -0.19
CA HIS A 75 -3.16 -15.63 -1.37
C HIS A 75 -4.27 -14.66 -1.01
N ASN A 76 -4.93 -14.89 0.13
CA ASN A 76 -5.97 -14.02 0.63
C ASN A 76 -5.41 -12.64 1.02
N LEU A 77 -4.24 -12.59 1.67
CA LEU A 77 -3.59 -11.33 2.01
C LEU A 77 -3.28 -10.52 0.75
N LEU A 78 -2.68 -11.16 -0.27
CA LEU A 78 -2.39 -10.47 -1.53
C LEU A 78 -3.66 -9.93 -2.18
N LEU A 79 -4.75 -10.71 -2.17
CA LEU A 79 -6.04 -10.27 -2.69
C LEU A 79 -6.58 -9.03 -1.97
N ASP A 80 -6.56 -9.01 -0.64
CA ASP A 80 -7.07 -7.87 0.14
C ASP A 80 -6.21 -6.62 -0.04
N VAL A 81 -4.88 -6.78 -0.12
CA VAL A 81 -3.96 -5.68 -0.39
C VAL A 81 -4.16 -5.13 -1.81
N CYS A 82 -4.32 -5.99 -2.82
CA CYS A 82 -4.60 -5.56 -4.18
C CYS A 82 -6.00 -4.91 -4.30
N LEU A 83 -6.99 -5.36 -3.51
CA LEU A 83 -8.31 -4.75 -3.47
C LEU A 83 -8.22 -3.32 -2.89
N ALA A 84 -7.52 -3.15 -1.76
CA ALA A 84 -7.23 -1.85 -1.17
C ALA A 84 -6.52 -0.92 -2.16
N ALA A 85 -5.41 -1.39 -2.74
CA ALA A 85 -4.61 -0.66 -3.71
C ALA A 85 -5.43 -0.22 -4.94
N LYS A 86 -6.26 -1.11 -5.50
CA LYS A 86 -7.12 -0.76 -6.65
C LYS A 86 -8.05 0.39 -6.31
N TYR A 87 -8.80 0.29 -5.20
CA TYR A 87 -9.78 1.31 -4.84
C TYR A 87 -9.14 2.64 -4.43
N GLU A 88 -7.96 2.58 -3.80
CA GLU A 88 -7.14 3.77 -3.54
C GLU A 88 -6.73 4.46 -4.86
N GLY A 89 -6.20 3.69 -5.81
CA GLY A 89 -5.77 4.17 -7.12
C GLY A 89 -6.91 4.76 -7.96
N ASP A 90 -8.05 4.07 -8.02
CA ASP A 90 -9.26 4.56 -8.70
C ASP A 90 -9.73 5.89 -8.10
N SER A 91 -9.71 6.01 -6.77
CA SER A 91 -10.13 7.21 -6.08
C SER A 91 -9.18 8.38 -6.32
N ILE A 92 -7.86 8.17 -6.27
CA ILE A 92 -6.87 9.21 -6.57
C ILE A 92 -7.02 9.67 -8.00
N THR A 93 -7.06 8.75 -8.96
CA THR A 93 -7.20 9.05 -10.40
C THR A 93 -8.45 9.88 -10.67
N ARG A 94 -9.56 9.60 -9.97
CA ARG A 94 -10.82 10.35 -10.13
C ARG A 94 -10.73 11.80 -9.69
N TYR A 95 -10.06 12.09 -8.56
CA TYR A 95 -10.02 13.44 -7.97
C TYR A 95 -8.77 14.25 -8.33
N HIS A 96 -7.75 13.61 -8.91
CA HIS A 96 -6.50 14.28 -9.27
C HIS A 96 -6.68 15.40 -10.30
N PRO A 97 -7.53 15.29 -11.35
CA PRO A 97 -7.72 16.38 -12.29
C PRO A 97 -8.19 17.69 -11.65
N GLN A 98 -9.07 17.65 -10.65
CA GLN A 98 -9.51 18.85 -9.94
C GLN A 98 -8.41 19.43 -9.06
N HIS A 99 -7.62 18.57 -8.41
CA HIS A 99 -6.49 18.99 -7.58
C HIS A 99 -5.35 19.59 -8.43
N HIS A 100 -5.10 19.05 -9.62
CA HIS A 100 -4.08 19.53 -10.54
C HIS A 100 -4.37 20.94 -11.09
N VAL A 101 -5.63 21.37 -11.14
CA VAL A 101 -6.00 22.74 -11.54
C VAL A 101 -5.44 23.78 -10.57
N THR A 102 -5.42 23.48 -9.28
CA THR A 102 -4.87 24.35 -8.24
C THR A 102 -3.41 24.03 -7.90
N ASN A 103 -2.95 22.82 -8.22
CA ASN A 103 -1.59 22.32 -7.93
C ASN A 103 -0.97 21.73 -9.21
N PRO A 104 -0.54 22.57 -10.17
CA PRO A 104 -0.07 22.11 -11.48
C PRO A 104 1.21 21.27 -11.41
N ASP A 105 1.99 21.38 -10.32
CA ASP A 105 3.18 20.55 -10.11
C ASP A 105 2.83 19.13 -9.62
N SER A 106 1.61 18.92 -9.10
CA SER A 106 1.15 17.61 -8.62
C SER A 106 0.95 16.62 -9.76
N GLN A 107 1.81 15.60 -9.83
CA GLN A 107 1.76 14.55 -10.85
C GLN A 107 1.04 13.30 -10.35
N LEU A 108 0.07 12.77 -11.11
CA LEU A 108 -0.76 11.63 -10.69
C LEU A 108 0.09 10.42 -10.26
N CYS A 109 1.10 10.08 -11.06
CA CYS A 109 1.95 8.92 -10.78
C CYS A 109 2.76 9.08 -9.47
N THR A 110 3.11 10.31 -9.09
CA THR A 110 3.75 10.62 -7.80
C THR A 110 2.79 10.36 -6.65
N VAL A 111 1.56 10.85 -6.76
CA VAL A 111 0.53 10.63 -5.73
C VAL A 111 0.21 9.14 -5.56
N LEU A 112 0.11 8.39 -6.67
CA LEU A 112 -0.05 6.93 -6.64
C LEU A 112 1.16 6.24 -5.97
N ALA A 113 2.39 6.70 -6.23
CA ALA A 113 3.60 6.19 -5.57
C ALA A 113 3.61 6.44 -4.05
N ARG A 114 3.11 7.60 -3.61
CA ARG A 114 2.96 7.92 -2.18
C ARG A 114 1.96 6.98 -1.50
N SER A 115 0.77 6.77 -2.08
CA SER A 115 -0.21 5.81 -1.54
C SER A 115 0.28 4.37 -1.59
N PHE A 116 1.00 3.97 -2.63
CA PHE A 116 1.64 2.66 -2.70
C PHE A 116 2.64 2.43 -1.56
N ALA A 117 3.49 3.41 -1.27
CA ALA A 117 4.46 3.33 -0.19
C ALA A 117 3.79 3.28 1.19
N ASP A 118 2.72 4.04 1.39
CA ASP A 118 1.95 4.00 2.65
C ASP A 118 1.23 2.67 2.87
N ILE A 119 0.63 2.08 1.83
CA ILE A 119 0.09 0.71 1.90
C ILE A 119 1.20 -0.27 2.26
N GLY A 120 2.39 -0.12 1.66
CA GLY A 120 3.56 -0.92 2.00
C GLY A 120 3.97 -0.79 3.47
N ASP A 121 3.97 0.41 4.04
CA ASP A 121 4.29 0.63 5.46
C ASP A 121 3.22 0.09 6.41
N ILE A 122 1.94 0.14 6.04
CA ILE A 122 0.88 -0.55 6.78
C ILE A 122 1.15 -2.05 6.81
N ILE A 123 1.43 -2.66 5.66
CA ILE A 123 1.67 -4.11 5.57
C ILE A 123 2.97 -4.52 6.26
N ARG A 124 3.99 -3.66 6.32
CA ARG A 124 5.27 -3.92 6.99
C ARG A 124 5.29 -3.56 8.48
N GLY A 125 4.25 -2.91 8.98
CA GLY A 125 4.17 -2.47 10.38
C GLY A 125 5.04 -1.25 10.68
N LYS A 126 5.37 -0.47 9.65
CA LYS A 126 6.23 0.73 9.70
C LYS A 126 5.42 2.03 9.65
N ASP A 127 4.11 1.94 9.53
CA ASP A 127 3.24 3.10 9.43
C ASP A 127 3.11 3.87 10.76
N LEU A 128 3.47 5.15 10.70
CA LEU A 128 3.53 6.09 11.80
C LEU A 128 2.15 6.64 12.19
N TYR A 129 1.13 6.56 11.33
CA TYR A 129 -0.17 7.16 11.64
C TYR A 129 -0.99 6.26 12.58
N SER A 130 -1.35 6.79 13.75
CA SER A 130 -2.23 6.09 14.71
C SER A 130 -3.65 6.64 14.78
N GLY A 131 -3.86 7.88 14.32
CA GLY A 131 -5.19 8.50 14.25
C GLY A 131 -5.82 8.79 15.61
N ASN A 132 -7.09 9.21 15.59
CA ASN A 132 -7.90 9.49 16.77
C ASN A 132 -8.23 8.20 17.56
N LYS A 133 -8.93 8.32 18.71
CA LYS A 133 -9.25 7.16 19.56
C LYS A 133 -9.99 6.02 18.84
N LYS A 134 -10.85 6.33 17.86
CA LYS A 134 -11.58 5.32 17.06
C LYS A 134 -10.65 4.68 16.04
N GLU A 135 -9.91 5.50 15.29
CA GLU A 135 -8.95 5.04 14.27
C GLU A 135 -7.83 4.21 14.91
N ASN A 136 -7.32 4.62 16.06
CA ASN A 136 -6.28 3.89 16.79
C ASN A 136 -6.73 2.46 17.15
N LYS A 137 -7.99 2.29 17.57
CA LYS A 137 -8.56 0.96 17.82
C LYS A 137 -8.64 0.12 16.54
N GLN A 138 -9.06 0.72 15.43
CA GLN A 138 -9.15 0.05 14.13
C GLN A 138 -7.76 -0.37 13.64
N ARG A 139 -6.78 0.53 13.69
CA ARG A 139 -5.39 0.26 13.30
C ARG A 139 -4.72 -0.80 14.18
N LYS A 140 -5.01 -0.82 15.48
CA LYS A 140 -4.58 -1.91 16.37
C LYS A 140 -5.18 -3.24 15.96
N LYS A 141 -6.49 -3.29 15.64
CA LYS A 141 -7.14 -4.51 15.15
C LYS A 141 -6.48 -5.00 13.85
N LEU A 142 -6.24 -4.10 12.90
CA LEU A 142 -5.54 -4.42 11.66
C LEU A 142 -4.14 -4.98 11.94
N GLU A 143 -3.37 -4.35 12.81
CA GLU A 143 -2.01 -4.81 13.15
C GLU A 143 -2.03 -6.20 13.81
N GLU A 144 -2.94 -6.46 14.75
CA GLU A 144 -3.11 -7.80 15.33
C GLU A 144 -3.51 -8.85 14.29
N ASN A 145 -4.41 -8.50 13.36
CA ASN A 145 -4.76 -9.39 12.24
C ASN A 145 -3.52 -9.70 11.38
N LEU A 146 -2.71 -8.70 11.04
CA LEU A 146 -1.50 -8.90 10.25
C LEU A 146 -0.52 -9.83 10.97
N LYS A 147 -0.30 -9.69 12.29
CA LYS A 147 0.53 -10.63 13.05
C LYS A 147 0.05 -12.07 12.94
N VAL A 148 -1.26 -12.29 13.11
CA VAL A 148 -1.86 -13.64 12.97
C VAL A 148 -1.67 -14.20 11.56
N ILE A 149 -1.93 -13.39 10.53
CA ILE A 149 -1.79 -13.78 9.12
C ILE A 149 -0.35 -14.15 8.81
N PHE A 150 0.62 -13.32 9.22
CA PHE A 150 2.03 -13.60 8.99
C PHE A 150 2.54 -14.79 9.80
N GLY A 151 1.97 -15.06 10.98
CA GLY A 151 2.18 -16.32 11.70
C GLY A 151 1.70 -17.54 10.92
N ASN A 152 0.50 -17.47 10.32
CA ASN A 152 -0.02 -18.53 9.45
C ASN A 152 0.86 -18.76 8.21
N ILE A 153 1.30 -17.67 7.55
CA ILE A 153 2.23 -17.74 6.41
C ILE A 153 3.56 -18.38 6.84
N TYR A 154 4.08 -18.02 8.01
CA TYR A 154 5.32 -18.58 8.53
C TYR A 154 5.22 -20.09 8.80
N GLU A 155 4.12 -20.57 9.38
CA GLU A 155 3.89 -22.01 9.57
C GLU A 155 3.73 -22.75 8.24
N GLU A 156 3.05 -22.16 7.26
CA GLU A 156 2.97 -22.71 5.90
C GLU A 156 4.36 -22.84 5.27
N LEU A 157 5.22 -21.82 5.39
CA LEU A 157 6.58 -21.83 4.84
C LEU A 157 7.45 -22.94 5.41
N LYS A 158 7.24 -23.29 6.68
CA LYS A 158 7.93 -24.38 7.38
C LYS A 158 7.38 -25.77 7.05
N LYS A 159 6.13 -25.86 6.59
CA LYS A 159 5.46 -27.12 6.26
C LYS A 159 6.23 -27.86 5.15
N ASP A 160 6.39 -29.17 5.31
CA ASP A 160 7.02 -30.08 4.35
C ASP A 160 8.48 -29.71 3.94
N ARG A 161 9.17 -28.91 4.77
CA ARG A 161 10.59 -28.58 4.56
C ARG A 161 11.50 -29.60 5.25
N LYS A 162 12.51 -30.07 4.53
CA LYS A 162 13.64 -30.83 5.12
C LYS A 162 14.29 -30.03 6.25
N ASN A 163 14.79 -30.72 7.28
CA ASN A 163 15.33 -30.11 8.51
C ASN A 163 16.27 -28.91 8.28
N GLY A 164 17.20 -29.00 7.31
CA GLY A 164 18.12 -27.89 6.99
C GLY A 164 17.45 -26.62 6.47
N LYS A 165 16.41 -26.74 5.63
CA LYS A 165 15.65 -25.58 5.12
C LYS A 165 14.77 -24.96 6.21
N LYS A 166 14.21 -25.80 7.09
CA LYS A 166 13.41 -25.34 8.23
C LYS A 166 14.26 -24.52 9.20
N LEU A 167 15.48 -24.96 9.50
CA LEU A 167 16.42 -24.23 10.34
C LEU A 167 16.82 -22.88 9.72
N ALA A 168 17.08 -22.85 8.41
CA ALA A 168 17.40 -21.61 7.71
C ALA A 168 16.24 -20.58 7.75
N LEU A 169 14.99 -21.03 7.60
CA LEU A 169 13.80 -20.17 7.73
C LEU A 169 13.65 -19.65 9.16
N GLN A 170 13.81 -20.51 10.16
CA GLN A 170 13.77 -20.12 11.57
C GLN A 170 14.83 -19.07 11.90
N LYS A 171 16.05 -19.22 11.36
CA LYS A 171 17.12 -18.24 11.55
C LYS A 171 16.87 -16.94 10.80
N ARG A 172 16.32 -16.99 9.57
CA ARG A 172 16.06 -15.79 8.75
C ARG A 172 14.94 -14.95 9.34
N TYR A 173 13.84 -15.59 9.71
CA TYR A 173 12.60 -14.96 10.20
C TYR A 173 12.43 -15.15 11.70
N GLN A 174 13.55 -15.24 12.43
CA GLN A 174 13.54 -15.37 13.87
C GLN A 174 12.82 -14.16 14.46
N ASP A 175 11.79 -14.43 15.25
CA ASP A 175 10.94 -13.41 15.83
C ASP A 175 11.19 -13.34 17.34
N GLU A 176 12.34 -12.77 17.70
CA GLU A 176 12.75 -12.63 19.10
C GLU A 176 11.89 -11.60 19.87
N ILE A 177 11.11 -10.77 19.15
CA ILE A 177 10.39 -9.61 19.67
C ILE A 177 8.88 -9.71 19.37
N GLY A 178 8.30 -10.88 19.64
CA GLY A 178 6.88 -10.98 19.96
C GLY A 178 5.89 -11.20 18.81
N GLY A 179 6.26 -11.94 17.76
CA GLY A 179 5.29 -12.44 16.79
C GLY A 179 4.90 -11.41 15.70
N ASN A 180 5.73 -10.39 15.48
CA ASN A 180 5.49 -9.34 14.48
C ASN A 180 5.99 -9.69 13.08
N PHE A 181 6.88 -10.68 12.95
CA PHE A 181 7.39 -11.17 11.67
C PHE A 181 7.95 -10.07 10.73
N PHE A 182 8.52 -8.97 11.26
CA PHE A 182 8.91 -7.79 10.46
C PHE A 182 9.73 -8.13 9.20
N LYS A 183 10.70 -9.03 9.33
CA LYS A 183 11.53 -9.46 8.20
C LYS A 183 10.75 -10.27 7.16
N LEU A 184 9.81 -11.10 7.59
CA LEU A 184 8.91 -11.81 6.68
C LEU A 184 7.93 -10.85 6.00
N ARG A 185 7.44 -9.81 6.71
CA ARG A 185 6.59 -8.76 6.14
C ARG A 185 7.32 -7.95 5.08
N ASP A 186 8.58 -7.59 5.33
CA ASP A 186 9.46 -6.90 4.37
C ASP A 186 9.74 -7.76 3.12
N ASP A 187 10.07 -9.04 3.31
CA ASP A 187 10.31 -9.98 2.20
C ASP A 187 9.01 -10.26 1.42
N TRP A 188 7.87 -10.38 2.10
CA TRP A 188 6.55 -10.54 1.47
C TRP A 188 6.17 -9.31 0.64
N TRP A 189 6.36 -8.09 1.17
CA TRP A 189 6.11 -6.88 0.39
C TRP A 189 6.98 -6.86 -0.86
N THR A 190 8.29 -7.08 -0.71
CA THR A 190 9.24 -7.11 -1.83
C THR A 190 8.84 -8.13 -2.90
N ALA A 191 8.36 -9.31 -2.51
CA ALA A 191 7.93 -10.35 -3.44
C ALA A 191 6.60 -10.03 -4.17
N ASN A 192 5.74 -9.18 -3.61
CA ASN A 192 4.39 -8.92 -4.13
C ASN A 192 4.17 -7.49 -4.61
N ARG A 193 5.10 -6.57 -4.36
CA ARG A 193 4.97 -5.13 -4.65
C ARG A 193 4.65 -4.84 -6.11
N GLU A 194 5.15 -5.65 -7.05
CA GLU A 194 4.79 -5.51 -8.48
C GLU A 194 3.29 -5.71 -8.74
N THR A 195 2.67 -6.67 -8.05
CA THR A 195 1.25 -6.99 -8.24
C THR A 195 0.38 -5.92 -7.58
N VAL A 196 0.83 -5.39 -6.43
CA VAL A 196 0.17 -4.27 -5.76
C VAL A 196 0.28 -2.99 -6.62
N TRP A 197 1.41 -2.75 -7.26
CA TRP A 197 1.58 -1.63 -8.19
C TRP A 197 0.65 -1.73 -9.40
N LYS A 198 0.52 -2.93 -9.99
CA LYS A 198 -0.45 -3.18 -11.07
C LYS A 198 -1.88 -2.86 -10.62
N ALA A 199 -2.24 -3.19 -9.37
CA ALA A 199 -3.55 -2.89 -8.83
C ALA A 199 -3.80 -1.39 -8.64
N ILE A 200 -2.87 -0.65 -8.02
CA ILE A 200 -3.06 0.80 -7.77
C ILE A 200 -3.04 1.65 -9.05
N THR A 201 -2.32 1.20 -10.08
CA THR A 201 -2.27 1.89 -11.39
C THR A 201 -3.33 1.41 -12.37
N CYS A 202 -4.28 0.58 -11.93
CA CYS A 202 -5.27 -0.06 -12.80
C CYS A 202 -6.15 0.95 -13.57
N SER A 203 -6.38 2.13 -13.00
CA SER A 203 -7.16 3.21 -13.59
C SER A 203 -6.33 4.39 -14.10
N ALA A 204 -4.99 4.32 -14.00
CA ALA A 204 -4.13 5.33 -14.58
C ALA A 204 -4.30 5.35 -16.11
N ASP A 205 -4.28 6.53 -16.72
CA ASP A 205 -4.39 6.67 -18.18
C ASP A 205 -3.01 6.77 -18.87
N ARG A 206 -3.03 6.78 -20.21
CA ARG A 206 -1.83 6.84 -21.05
C ARG A 206 -1.04 8.15 -20.94
N GLY A 207 -1.70 9.26 -20.60
CA GLY A 207 -1.09 10.58 -20.48
C GLY A 207 -0.29 10.76 -19.18
N ASN A 208 -0.51 9.91 -18.20
CA ASN A 208 0.18 10.00 -16.91
C ASN A 208 1.60 9.44 -17.00
N ALA A 209 2.57 10.34 -16.84
CA ALA A 209 3.99 10.04 -16.76
C ALA A 209 4.51 10.14 -15.32
N TYR A 210 5.45 9.26 -14.95
CA TYR A 210 6.26 9.44 -13.75
C TYR A 210 7.42 10.39 -14.08
N PHE A 211 7.59 11.43 -13.26
CA PHE A 211 8.54 12.50 -13.53
C PHE A 211 10.01 12.05 -13.48
N ARG A 212 10.32 11.02 -12.67
CA ARG A 212 11.68 10.50 -12.53
C ARG A 212 11.98 9.49 -13.64
N ALA A 213 13.20 9.56 -14.18
CA ALA A 213 13.75 8.52 -15.05
C ALA A 213 14.05 7.26 -14.21
N THR A 214 13.03 6.41 -14.02
CA THR A 214 13.10 5.22 -13.17
C THR A 214 12.95 3.92 -13.93
N CYS A 215 12.59 3.98 -15.21
CA CYS A 215 12.59 2.83 -16.09
C CYS A 215 13.96 2.67 -16.74
N SER A 216 14.33 1.45 -17.09
CA SER A 216 15.49 1.19 -17.93
C SER A 216 15.02 0.66 -19.28
N MET A 217 15.14 1.47 -20.33
CA MET A 217 15.20 0.95 -21.70
C MET A 217 16.68 0.86 -22.06
N ASN A 218 17.26 -0.34 -22.05
CA ASN A 218 18.65 -0.57 -22.45
C ASN A 218 19.70 0.29 -21.71
N GLY A 219 19.47 0.62 -20.44
CA GLY A 219 20.42 1.37 -19.61
C GLY A 219 20.42 2.89 -19.79
N SER A 220 19.54 3.46 -20.62
CA SER A 220 19.51 4.91 -20.91
C SER A 220 18.72 5.77 -19.92
N GLY A 221 18.08 5.19 -18.91
CA GLY A 221 17.17 5.92 -18.00
C GLY A 221 15.94 6.45 -18.75
N ALA A 222 14.91 5.62 -18.86
CA ALA A 222 13.63 6.00 -19.43
C ALA A 222 12.66 6.48 -18.33
N GLN A 223 11.79 7.43 -18.66
CA GLN A 223 10.65 7.78 -17.82
C GLN A 223 9.54 6.74 -17.99
N ALA A 224 8.76 6.47 -16.93
CA ALA A 224 7.51 5.74 -17.05
C ALA A 224 6.47 6.68 -17.67
N ASN A 225 6.49 6.77 -18.98
CA ASN A 225 5.78 7.78 -19.76
C ASN A 225 4.31 7.43 -20.07
N HIS A 226 3.85 6.23 -19.69
CA HIS A 226 2.47 5.80 -19.89
C HIS A 226 1.96 4.98 -18.71
N TYR A 227 0.72 5.23 -18.27
CA TYR A 227 0.00 4.45 -17.25
C TYR A 227 0.71 4.38 -15.89
N CYS A 228 1.69 5.25 -15.63
CA CYS A 228 2.60 5.12 -14.50
C CYS A 228 3.34 3.77 -14.46
N ARG A 229 3.68 3.18 -15.62
CA ARG A 229 4.38 1.88 -15.70
C ARG A 229 5.55 1.89 -16.69
N CYS A 230 6.50 0.97 -16.48
CA CYS A 230 7.68 0.81 -17.31
C CYS A 230 7.47 -0.16 -18.48
N ASN A 231 8.40 -0.15 -19.44
CA ASN A 231 8.58 -1.21 -20.45
C ASN A 231 7.34 -1.47 -21.32
N GLY A 232 6.46 -0.48 -21.49
CA GLY A 232 5.21 -0.63 -22.24
C GLY A 232 4.20 -1.57 -21.56
N ASP A 233 4.30 -1.75 -20.25
CA ASP A 233 3.26 -2.39 -19.44
C ASP A 233 2.03 -1.48 -19.35
N GLN A 234 0.82 -2.05 -19.40
CA GLN A 234 -0.42 -1.28 -19.37
C GLN A 234 -1.59 -2.04 -18.73
N PRO A 235 -2.57 -1.32 -18.13
CA PRO A 235 -3.73 -1.96 -17.52
C PRO A 235 -4.48 -2.89 -18.48
N GLY A 236 -4.64 -4.16 -18.08
CA GLY A 236 -5.36 -5.17 -18.88
C GLY A 236 -4.51 -5.90 -19.93
N GLN A 237 -3.24 -5.51 -20.10
CA GLN A 237 -2.24 -6.24 -20.88
C GLN A 237 -0.92 -6.28 -20.10
N ASP A 238 -0.99 -6.84 -18.89
CA ASP A 238 0.12 -6.81 -17.93
C ASP A 238 1.34 -7.60 -18.47
N LYS A 239 2.52 -6.99 -18.41
CA LYS A 239 3.80 -7.65 -18.67
C LYS A 239 4.32 -8.34 -17.42
N THR A 240 4.95 -9.49 -17.62
CA THR A 240 5.63 -10.24 -16.56
C THR A 240 6.92 -9.53 -16.14
N ASN A 241 7.25 -9.58 -14.85
CA ASN A 241 8.52 -9.05 -14.29
C ASN A 241 8.78 -7.57 -14.63
N THR A 242 7.73 -6.75 -14.60
CA THR A 242 7.88 -5.30 -14.75
C THR A 242 7.90 -4.67 -13.38
N ASP A 243 9.08 -4.20 -12.96
CA ASP A 243 9.25 -3.52 -11.68
C ASP A 243 8.45 -2.20 -11.65
N PRO A 244 7.85 -1.86 -10.50
CA PRO A 244 7.28 -0.53 -10.28
C PRO A 244 8.32 0.56 -10.57
N PRO A 245 7.95 1.66 -11.27
CA PRO A 245 8.84 2.78 -11.56
C PRO A 245 9.15 3.65 -10.32
N THR A 246 8.97 3.14 -9.11
CA THR A 246 9.19 3.88 -7.87
C THR A 246 9.87 3.02 -6.84
N TYR A 247 10.65 3.68 -5.98
CA TYR A 247 11.27 3.11 -4.79
C TYR A 247 10.83 3.87 -3.52
N PHE A 248 9.73 4.64 -3.61
CA PHE A 248 9.20 5.39 -2.47
C PHE A 248 8.88 4.47 -1.29
N ASP A 249 8.45 3.23 -1.54
CA ASP A 249 8.25 2.23 -0.49
C ASP A 249 9.55 1.83 0.24
N TYR A 250 10.73 2.18 -0.25
CA TYR A 250 12.00 1.99 0.46
C TYR A 250 12.55 3.28 1.09
N VAL A 251 11.87 4.41 0.93
CA VAL A 251 12.21 5.68 1.58
C VAL A 251 11.48 5.76 2.93
N PRO A 252 12.11 6.18 4.04
CA PRO A 252 11.43 6.35 5.33
C PRO A 252 10.17 7.23 5.26
N GLN A 253 9.08 6.80 5.91
CA GLN A 253 7.76 7.46 5.80
C GLN A 253 7.78 8.95 6.15
N TYR A 254 8.53 9.34 7.18
CA TYR A 254 8.73 10.73 7.56
C TYR A 254 9.20 11.61 6.39
N LEU A 255 10.21 11.16 5.64
CA LEU A 255 10.77 11.93 4.52
C LEU A 255 9.78 12.06 3.36
N ARG A 256 8.96 11.02 3.12
CA ARG A 256 7.94 11.06 2.08
C ARG A 256 6.81 12.02 2.42
N TRP A 257 6.36 12.01 3.67
CA TRP A 257 5.34 12.94 4.15
C TRP A 257 5.87 14.38 4.18
N PHE A 258 7.14 14.58 4.53
CA PHE A 258 7.75 15.90 4.49
C PHE A 258 7.84 16.45 3.05
N GLU A 259 8.19 15.60 2.08
CA GLU A 259 8.20 16.00 0.66
C GLU A 259 6.79 16.24 0.11
N GLU A 260 5.80 15.42 0.46
CA GLU A 260 4.39 15.64 0.10
C GLU A 260 3.86 16.97 0.68
N TRP A 261 4.18 17.27 1.93
CA TRP A 261 3.81 18.54 2.55
C TRP A 261 4.44 19.77 1.88
N ALA A 262 5.61 19.63 1.26
CA ALA A 262 6.25 20.72 0.55
C ALA A 262 5.67 20.96 -0.86
N GLU A 263 4.92 19.98 -1.41
CA GLU A 263 4.27 20.07 -2.72
C GLU A 263 2.79 20.50 -2.64
N ASP A 264 2.12 20.22 -1.52
CA ASP A 264 0.73 20.64 -1.20
C ASP A 264 0.67 22.08 -0.66
#